data_AF-A0A7C9IPG1-F1
#
_entry.id   AF-A0A7C9IPG1-F1
#
_cell.length_a   1.000
_cell.length_b   1.000
_cell.length_c   1.000
_cell.angle_alpha   90.00
_cell.angle_beta   90.00
_cell.angle_gamma   90.00
#
_symmetry.space_group_name_H-M   'P 1'
#
loop_
_entity.id
_entity.type
_entity.pdbx_description
1 polymer ?
#
loop_
_entity_poly.entity_id
_entity_poly.type
_entity_poly.pdbx_seq_one_letter_code
_entity_poly.pdbx_strand_id
1 'polypeptide(L)'
;MLSLTYAIALFLAYFLVVALFFRLYCRNRIYLLLLSEPAYMDHYIDRLPHIRERPDERIGMVEFMLAKRRAFVSRALQFVGVATAVYLIALAGGATL
;
A
#
# COMPACT_ATOMS: atom_id res chain seq x y z
N MET A 1 32.14 11.02 6.73
CA MET A 1 31.63 10.66 8.09
C MET A 1 30.18 11.14 8.15
N LEU A 2 29.20 10.27 8.26
CA LEU A 2 27.79 10.67 8.19
C LEU A 2 27.42 11.53 9.42
N SER A 3 27.04 12.79 9.19
CA SER A 3 26.54 13.66 10.26
C SER A 3 25.23 13.09 10.81
N LEU A 4 25.12 12.98 12.15
CA LEU A 4 23.89 12.55 12.82
C LEU A 4 22.69 13.42 12.41
N THR A 5 22.90 14.71 12.25
CA THR A 5 21.86 15.67 11.82
C THR A 5 21.35 15.35 10.43
N TYR A 6 22.24 14.96 9.51
CA TYR A 6 21.86 14.57 8.14
C TYR A 6 21.06 13.27 8.12
N ALA A 7 21.47 12.27 8.91
CA ALA A 7 20.76 11.00 9.04
C ALA A 7 19.33 11.21 9.59
N ILE A 8 19.19 12.02 10.64
CA ILE A 8 17.89 12.34 11.24
C ILE A 8 17.01 13.09 10.24
N ALA A 9 17.55 14.08 9.52
CA ALA A 9 16.80 14.84 8.53
C ALA A 9 16.26 13.95 7.40
N LEU A 10 17.10 13.05 6.85
CA LEU A 10 16.67 12.08 5.84
C LEU A 10 15.61 11.12 6.37
N PHE A 11 15.76 10.64 7.61
CA PHE A 11 14.78 9.76 8.22
C PHE A 11 13.42 10.45 8.38
N LEU A 12 13.40 11.70 8.87
CA LEU A 12 12.18 12.49 9.02
C LEU A 12 11.51 12.75 7.67
N ALA A 13 12.29 13.08 6.64
CA ALA A 13 11.78 13.27 5.29
C ALA A 13 11.17 11.98 4.72
N TYR A 14 11.89 10.86 4.83
CA TYR A 14 11.39 9.54 4.43
C TYR A 14 10.08 9.19 5.16
N PHE A 15 10.07 9.34 6.49
CA PHE A 15 8.91 9.06 7.32
C PHE A 15 7.71 9.92 6.91
N LEU A 16 7.91 11.22 6.68
CA LEU A 16 6.85 12.14 6.28
C LEU A 16 6.27 11.79 4.90
N VAL A 17 7.12 11.45 3.92
CA VAL A 17 6.69 11.02 2.59
C VAL A 17 5.85 9.74 2.67
N VAL A 18 6.32 8.74 3.42
CA VAL A 18 5.58 7.48 3.62
C VAL A 18 4.27 7.74 4.38
N ALA A 19 4.30 8.54 5.44
CA ALA A 19 3.10 8.88 6.23
C ALA A 19 2.04 9.61 5.39
N LEU A 20 2.47 10.56 4.55
CA LEU A 20 1.58 11.27 3.62
C LEU A 20 1.00 10.33 2.57
N PHE A 21 1.81 9.42 2.02
CA PHE A 21 1.32 8.40 1.09
C PHE A 21 0.23 7.54 1.72
N PHE A 22 0.46 7.01 2.93
CA PHE A 22 -0.55 6.21 3.63
C PHE A 22 -1.81 7.03 3.95
N ARG A 23 -1.66 8.28 4.39
CA ARG A 23 -2.78 9.16 4.76
C ARG A 23 -3.62 9.59 3.56
N LEU A 24 -3.02 9.88 2.42
CA LEU A 24 -3.72 10.41 1.24
C LEU A 24 -4.16 9.31 0.28
N TYR A 25 -3.29 8.32 0.02
CA TYR A 25 -3.54 7.27 -0.96
C TYR A 25 -4.20 6.03 -0.34
N CYS A 26 -3.77 5.62 0.86
CA CYS A 26 -4.26 4.39 1.48
C CYS A 26 -5.45 4.57 2.44
N ARG A 27 -5.69 5.75 3.01
CA ARG A 27 -6.73 5.98 4.05
C ARG A 27 -8.10 5.43 3.69
N ASN A 28 -8.62 5.74 2.50
CA ASN A 28 -9.95 5.27 2.07
C ASN A 28 -9.95 3.82 1.56
N ARG A 29 -8.79 3.17 1.50
CA ARG A 29 -8.57 1.84 0.90
C ARG A 29 -7.81 0.92 1.85
N ILE A 30 -7.69 1.28 3.12
CA ILE A 30 -6.78 0.61 4.06
C ILE A 30 -7.23 -0.82 4.35
N TYR A 31 -8.53 -1.09 4.25
CA TYR A 31 -9.10 -2.44 4.32
C TYR A 31 -8.58 -3.38 3.21
N LEU A 32 -8.16 -2.85 2.05
CA LEU A 32 -7.52 -3.65 1.00
C LEU A 32 -6.15 -4.20 1.44
N LEU A 33 -5.46 -3.48 2.33
CA LEU A 33 -4.17 -3.88 2.89
C LEU A 33 -4.32 -4.73 4.15
N LEU A 34 -5.32 -4.43 4.98
CA LEU A 34 -5.48 -5.03 6.32
C LEU A 34 -6.27 -6.34 6.32
N LEU A 35 -7.25 -6.50 5.43
CA LEU A 35 -8.07 -7.70 5.40
C LEU A 35 -7.39 -8.80 4.59
N SER A 36 -7.51 -10.04 5.08
CA SER A 36 -7.25 -11.24 4.28
C SER A 36 -8.22 -11.29 3.10
N GLU A 37 -7.83 -11.95 1.99
CA GLU A 37 -8.72 -12.10 0.83
C GLU A 37 -10.14 -12.60 1.18
N PRO A 38 -10.33 -13.66 2.00
CA PRO A 38 -11.67 -14.09 2.36
C PRO A 38 -12.45 -13.03 3.14
N ALA A 39 -11.85 -12.39 4.14
CA ALA A 39 -12.51 -11.34 4.91
C ALA A 39 -12.84 -10.09 4.07
N TYR A 40 -11.99 -9.77 3.09
CA TYR A 40 -12.24 -8.69 2.13
C TYR A 40 -13.42 -9.02 1.21
N MET A 41 -13.51 -10.27 0.72
CA MET A 41 -14.62 -10.71 -0.11
C MET A 41 -15.94 -10.73 0.65
N ASP A 42 -15.96 -11.28 1.86
CA ASP A 42 -17.17 -11.33 2.68
C ASP A 42 -17.69 -9.92 3.00
N HIS A 43 -16.79 -8.99 3.37
CA HIS A 43 -17.15 -7.60 3.62
C HIS A 43 -17.83 -6.91 2.42
N TYR A 44 -17.43 -7.25 1.20
CA TYR A 44 -18.00 -6.67 -0.02
C TYR A 44 -19.27 -7.39 -0.48
N ILE A 45 -19.31 -8.72 -0.37
CA ILE A 45 -20.47 -9.54 -0.74
C ILE A 45 -21.65 -9.24 0.18
N ASP A 46 -21.42 -9.01 1.46
CA ASP A 46 -22.47 -8.62 2.41
C ASP A 46 -23.12 -7.27 2.08
N ARG A 47 -22.41 -6.39 1.35
CA ARG A 47 -22.96 -5.12 0.86
C ARG A 47 -23.69 -5.24 -0.48
N LEU A 48 -23.63 -6.41 -1.13
CA LEU A 48 -24.21 -6.67 -2.45
C LEU A 48 -25.18 -7.87 -2.40
N PRO A 49 -26.31 -7.74 -1.68
CA PRO A 49 -27.23 -8.86 -1.45
C PRO A 49 -27.84 -9.43 -2.74
N HIS A 50 -28.02 -8.59 -3.77
CA HIS A 50 -28.55 -8.97 -5.08
C HIS A 50 -27.61 -9.88 -5.90
N ILE A 51 -26.33 -9.96 -5.54
CA ILE A 51 -25.36 -10.84 -6.22
C ILE A 51 -25.28 -12.23 -5.56
N ARG A 52 -25.86 -12.40 -4.36
CA ARG A 52 -25.92 -13.74 -3.72
C ARG A 52 -26.71 -14.75 -4.54
N GLU A 53 -27.70 -14.31 -5.31
CA GLU A 53 -28.58 -15.17 -6.11
C GLU A 53 -28.04 -15.46 -7.52
N ARG A 54 -26.89 -14.88 -7.90
CA ARG A 54 -26.30 -14.99 -9.25
C ARG A 54 -24.87 -15.53 -9.19
N PRO A 55 -24.70 -16.87 -9.18
CA PRO A 55 -23.39 -17.49 -8.93
C PRO A 55 -22.35 -17.15 -10.02
N ASP A 56 -22.75 -17.04 -11.27
CA ASP A 56 -21.84 -16.74 -12.39
C ASP A 56 -21.32 -15.30 -12.33
N GLU A 57 -22.20 -14.32 -12.06
CA GLU A 57 -21.83 -12.91 -11.87
C GLU A 57 -20.95 -12.73 -10.62
N ARG A 58 -21.18 -13.53 -9.58
CA ARG A 58 -20.38 -13.52 -8.35
C ARG A 58 -18.92 -13.91 -8.60
N ILE A 59 -18.66 -14.94 -9.42
CA ILE A 59 -17.29 -15.38 -9.73
C ILE A 59 -16.52 -14.25 -10.43
N GLY A 60 -17.09 -13.67 -11.50
CA GLY A 60 -16.45 -12.57 -12.23
C GLY A 60 -16.22 -11.33 -11.36
N MET A 61 -17.14 -11.02 -10.44
CA MET A 61 -16.97 -9.91 -9.52
C MET A 61 -15.88 -10.16 -8.46
N VAL A 62 -15.79 -11.39 -7.94
CA VAL A 62 -14.71 -11.80 -7.02
C VAL A 62 -13.35 -11.65 -7.70
N GLU A 63 -13.20 -12.16 -8.93
CA GLU A 63 -11.97 -12.03 -9.71
C GLU A 63 -11.59 -10.56 -9.95
N PHE A 64 -12.55 -9.73 -10.34
CA PHE A 64 -12.34 -8.30 -10.53
C PHE A 64 -11.88 -7.61 -9.25
N MET A 65 -12.51 -7.91 -8.11
CA MET A 65 -12.15 -7.30 -6.83
C MET A 65 -10.78 -7.76 -6.33
N LEU A 66 -10.43 -9.04 -6.51
CA LEU A 66 -9.11 -9.56 -6.17
C LEU A 66 -8.01 -8.97 -7.06
N ALA A 67 -8.26 -8.84 -8.37
CA ALA A 67 -7.35 -8.17 -9.29
C ALA A 67 -7.09 -6.71 -8.86
N LYS A 68 -8.15 -5.98 -8.47
CA LYS A 68 -8.05 -4.61 -7.97
C LYS A 68 -7.25 -4.52 -6.67
N ARG A 69 -7.47 -5.46 -5.73
CA ARG A 69 -6.69 -5.56 -4.48
C ARG A 69 -5.22 -5.84 -4.77
N ARG A 70 -4.92 -6.83 -5.61
CA ARG A 70 -3.54 -7.19 -5.99
C ARG A 70 -2.81 -6.02 -6.63
N ALA A 71 -3.46 -5.31 -7.56
CA ALA A 71 -2.87 -4.12 -8.19
C ALA A 71 -2.60 -3.00 -7.17
N PHE A 72 -3.52 -2.77 -6.23
CA PHE A 72 -3.35 -1.78 -5.18
C PHE A 72 -2.18 -2.12 -4.24
N VAL A 73 -2.14 -3.35 -3.74
CA VAL A 73 -1.06 -3.85 -2.86
C VAL A 73 0.28 -3.79 -3.58
N SER A 74 0.34 -4.23 -4.83
CA SER A 74 1.55 -4.19 -5.64
C SER A 74 2.08 -2.76 -5.79
N ARG A 75 1.22 -1.78 -6.13
CA ARG A 75 1.62 -0.37 -6.23
C ARG A 75 2.07 0.21 -4.90
N ALA A 76 1.41 -0.15 -3.80
CA ALA A 76 1.81 0.30 -2.46
C ALA A 76 3.19 -0.23 -2.09
N LEU A 77 3.46 -1.51 -2.34
CA LEU A 77 4.77 -2.12 -2.13
C LEU A 77 5.84 -1.53 -3.04
N GLN A 78 5.53 -1.28 -4.31
CA GLN A 78 6.44 -0.60 -5.24
C GLN A 78 6.81 0.80 -4.74
N PHE A 79 5.82 1.58 -4.29
CA PHE A 79 6.08 2.91 -3.74
C PHE A 79 7.00 2.86 -2.51
N VAL A 80 6.68 1.99 -1.54
CA VAL A 80 7.50 1.84 -0.33
C VAL A 80 8.90 1.35 -0.69
N GLY A 81 9.02 0.40 -1.62
CA GLY A 81 10.29 -0.13 -2.10
C GLY A 81 11.16 0.95 -2.76
N VAL A 82 10.58 1.75 -3.67
CA VAL A 82 11.27 2.87 -4.32
C VAL A 82 11.66 3.94 -3.30
N ALA A 83 10.75 4.33 -2.40
CA ALA A 83 11.05 5.32 -1.36
C ALA A 83 12.19 4.84 -0.43
N THR A 84 12.20 3.56 -0.08
CA THR A 84 13.27 2.95 0.73
C THR A 84 14.59 2.92 -0.02
N ALA A 85 14.59 2.54 -1.31
CA ALA A 85 15.79 2.55 -2.14
C ALA A 85 16.39 3.96 -2.25
N VAL A 86 15.55 4.97 -2.51
CA VAL A 86 15.97 6.38 -2.57
C VAL A 86 16.56 6.83 -1.23
N TYR A 87 15.94 6.47 -0.11
CA TYR A 87 16.46 6.76 1.23
C TYR A 87 17.84 6.14 1.47
N LEU A 88 18.03 4.86 1.11
CA LEU A 88 19.31 4.17 1.25
C LEU A 88 20.40 4.78 0.35
N ILE A 89 20.07 5.15 -0.88
CA ILE A 89 20.99 5.84 -1.79
C ILE A 89 21.41 7.20 -1.21
N ALA A 90 20.45 7.97 -0.68
CA ALA A 90 20.74 9.26 -0.06
C ALA A 90 21.65 9.12 1.18
N LEU A 91 21.39 8.11 2.02
CA LEU A 91 22.27 7.79 3.16
C LEU A 91 23.68 7.39 2.71
N ALA A 92 23.80 6.52 1.72
CA ALA A 92 25.09 6.08 1.20
C ALA A 92 25.88 7.25 0.58
N GLY A 93 25.22 8.09 -0.22
CA GLY A 93 25.83 9.28 -0.81
C GLY A 93 26.30 10.30 0.23
N GLY A 94 25.51 10.52 1.29
CA GLY A 94 25.93 11.36 2.41
C GLY A 94 27.06 10.77 3.25
N ALA A 95 27.27 9.45 3.23
CA ALA A 95 28.36 8.79 3.94
C ALA A 95 29.70 8.92 3.20
N THR A 96 29.66 9.05 1.87
CA THR A 96 30.82 9.21 0.98
C THR A 96 31.32 10.66 0.86
N LEU A 97 30.50 11.64 1.28
CA LEU A 97 30.87 13.04 1.44
C LEU A 97 31.47 13.32 2.83
#